data_AF-A0A0D0DUB9-F1
#
_entry.id   AF-A0A0D0DUB9-F1
#
_cell.length_a   1.000
_cell.length_b   1.000
_cell.length_c   1.000
_cell.angle_alpha   90.00
_cell.angle_beta   90.00
_cell.angle_gamma   90.00
#
_symmetry.space_group_name_H-M   'P 1'
#
loop_
_entity.id
_entity.type
_entity.pdbx_description
1 polymer ?
#
loop_
_entity_poly.entity_id
_entity_poly.type
_entity_poly.pdbx_seq_one_letter_code
_entity_poly.pdbx_strand_id
1 'polypeptide(L)'
;MSLSSFLSSFLTVVHAEAPETAESVAVEEPAAEEEVVQAEEEAEEPEDFHPIIRDECKNSTKCATLTRHFEHCQEKVSAGEGYKGEDCVEELMMHCVDACAAPKLFSKLK
;
A
#
# COMPACT_ATOMS: atom_id res chain seq x y z
N MET A 1 28.14 17.20 29.38
CA MET A 1 26.83 16.53 29.45
C MET A 1 26.12 16.81 28.13
N SER A 2 25.85 15.76 27.35
CA SER A 2 25.50 15.87 25.93
C SER A 2 24.03 16.22 25.72
N LEU A 3 23.76 17.11 24.77
CA LEU A 3 22.41 17.50 24.30
C LEU A 3 21.59 16.28 23.82
N SER A 4 22.26 15.17 23.51
CA SER A 4 21.67 13.88 23.15
C SER A 4 20.76 13.28 24.23
N SER A 5 20.93 13.64 25.50
CA SER A 5 20.16 13.05 26.61
C SER A 5 18.79 13.71 26.86
N PHE A 6 18.53 14.90 26.30
CA PHE A 6 17.27 15.63 26.50
C PHE A 6 16.22 15.41 25.39
N LEU A 7 16.63 15.05 24.17
CA LEU A 7 15.68 14.73 23.09
C LEU A 7 15.17 13.28 23.12
N SER A 8 15.83 12.38 23.86
CA SER A 8 15.33 11.01 24.04
C SER A 8 14.06 10.91 24.90
N SER A 9 13.72 11.97 25.65
CA SER A 9 12.54 11.96 26.55
C SER A 9 11.24 12.47 25.91
N PHE A 10 11.26 12.95 24.65
CA PHE A 10 10.07 13.55 24.00
C PHE A 10 9.47 12.75 22.84
N LEU A 11 10.10 11.67 22.40
CA LEU A 11 9.49 10.75 21.44
C LEU A 11 9.52 9.35 22.06
N THR A 12 8.38 8.94 22.61
CA THR A 12 8.09 7.54 22.96
C THR A 12 8.19 6.70 21.69
N VAL A 13 9.39 6.16 21.43
CA VAL A 13 9.59 5.11 20.45
C VAL A 13 8.93 3.86 21.02
N VAL A 14 7.75 3.53 20.52
CA VAL A 14 7.12 2.21 20.70
C VAL A 14 7.91 1.22 19.84
N HIS A 15 8.73 0.39 20.48
CA HIS A 15 9.23 -0.84 19.87
C HIS A 15 8.18 -1.93 20.08
N ALA A 16 7.58 -2.40 18.98
CA ALA A 16 6.82 -3.64 18.97
C ALA A 16 7.82 -4.81 18.79
N GLU A 17 8.53 -5.18 19.85
CA GLU A 17 9.31 -6.43 19.89
C GLU A 17 8.41 -7.58 20.37
N ALA A 18 8.15 -8.53 19.46
CA ALA A 18 7.58 -9.84 19.75
C ALA A 18 8.66 -10.74 20.39
N PRO A 19 8.41 -11.45 21.50
CA PRO A 19 9.41 -12.35 22.07
C PRO A 19 9.39 -13.73 21.40
N GLU A 20 10.57 -14.19 20.98
CA GLU A 20 10.84 -15.51 20.42
C GLU A 20 10.95 -16.60 21.51
N THR A 21 10.14 -17.67 21.33
CA THR A 21 10.36 -19.12 21.53
C THR A 21 11.02 -19.75 22.79
N ALA A 22 10.42 -20.90 23.19
CA ALA A 22 10.86 -22.06 24.02
C ALA A 22 10.61 -21.98 25.55
N GLU A 23 10.04 -22.95 26.28
CA GLU A 23 9.59 -24.35 26.09
C GLU A 23 8.80 -24.80 27.35
N SER A 24 7.77 -25.66 27.23
CA SER A 24 7.57 -26.89 28.06
C SER A 24 6.13 -27.46 27.95
N VAL A 25 6.07 -28.79 27.84
CA VAL A 25 4.94 -29.64 27.43
C VAL A 25 4.24 -30.27 28.64
N ALA A 26 2.91 -30.37 28.65
CA ALA A 26 2.16 -31.47 29.28
C ALA A 26 0.66 -31.53 28.86
N VAL A 27 0.38 -32.51 27.99
CA VAL A 27 -0.83 -33.32 27.69
C VAL A 27 -2.01 -33.29 28.70
N GLU A 28 -3.29 -33.18 28.24
CA GLU A 28 -4.27 -34.30 28.13
C GLU A 28 -5.71 -33.85 27.74
N GLU A 29 -6.22 -34.42 26.63
CA GLU A 29 -7.59 -34.80 26.17
C GLU A 29 -8.83 -33.86 26.13
N PRO A 30 -9.77 -34.14 25.18
CA PRO A 30 -10.72 -33.17 24.63
C PRO A 30 -12.09 -33.23 25.30
N ALA A 31 -12.68 -32.07 25.60
CA ALA A 31 -14.07 -31.95 26.00
C ALA A 31 -14.84 -31.21 24.90
N ALA A 32 -15.84 -31.91 24.37
CA ALA A 32 -16.79 -31.43 23.39
C ALA A 32 -17.56 -30.22 23.90
N GLU A 33 -17.65 -29.18 23.07
CA GLU A 33 -18.75 -28.22 23.09
C GLU A 33 -19.15 -27.98 21.63
N GLU A 34 -20.36 -28.43 21.31
CA GLU A 34 -21.09 -28.05 20.10
C GLU A 34 -21.23 -26.54 20.07
N GLU A 35 -20.41 -25.86 19.27
CA GLU A 35 -20.60 -24.44 19.00
C GLU A 35 -20.91 -24.27 17.51
N VAL A 36 -22.22 -24.17 17.26
CA VAL A 36 -22.84 -23.33 16.24
C VAL A 36 -21.97 -23.17 14.99
N VAL A 37 -22.22 -24.05 14.00
CA VAL A 37 -21.92 -23.72 12.59
C VAL A 37 -22.86 -22.57 12.22
N GLN A 38 -22.49 -21.39 12.69
CA GLN A 38 -22.94 -20.12 12.19
C GLN A 38 -22.53 -20.19 10.73
N ALA A 39 -23.51 -20.33 9.85
CA ALA A 39 -23.30 -20.07 8.44
C ALA A 39 -22.72 -18.66 8.39
N GLU A 40 -21.40 -18.56 8.30
CA GLU A 40 -20.71 -17.39 7.80
C GLU A 40 -21.29 -17.21 6.41
N GLU A 41 -22.34 -16.40 6.33
CA GLU A 41 -22.63 -15.62 5.14
C GLU A 41 -21.29 -14.99 4.78
N GLU A 42 -20.61 -15.58 3.80
CA GLU A 42 -19.38 -15.12 3.21
C GLU A 42 -19.67 -13.69 2.73
N ALA A 43 -19.42 -12.73 3.62
CA ALA A 43 -19.63 -11.33 3.37
C ALA A 43 -18.69 -10.97 2.23
N GLU A 44 -19.24 -10.88 1.01
CA GLU A 44 -18.51 -10.48 -0.19
C GLU A 44 -17.72 -9.21 0.13
N GLU A 45 -16.39 -9.35 0.17
CA GLU A 45 -15.50 -8.23 0.47
C GLU A 45 -15.74 -7.14 -0.60
N PRO A 46 -15.97 -5.88 -0.21
CA PRO A 46 -16.29 -4.84 -1.18
C PRO A 46 -15.15 -4.68 -2.20
N GLU A 47 -15.47 -4.73 -3.50
CA GLU A 47 -14.47 -4.54 -4.56
C GLU A 47 -13.77 -3.17 -4.47
N ASP A 48 -12.45 -3.16 -4.60
CA ASP A 48 -11.67 -1.93 -4.73
C ASP A 48 -11.75 -1.37 -6.16
N PHE A 49 -12.49 -0.26 -6.33
CA PHE A 49 -12.64 0.42 -7.62
C PHE A 49 -11.42 1.30 -7.99
N HIS A 50 -10.48 1.54 -7.08
CA HIS A 50 -9.35 2.44 -7.33
C HIS A 50 -8.48 2.02 -8.53
N PRO A 51 -8.05 0.75 -8.68
CA PRO A 51 -7.20 0.33 -9.80
C PRO A 51 -7.86 0.55 -11.16
N ILE A 52 -9.14 0.18 -11.26
CA ILE A 52 -9.94 0.32 -12.49
C ILE A 52 -10.04 1.80 -12.89
N ILE A 53 -10.43 2.65 -11.94
CA ILE A 53 -10.57 4.09 -12.18
C ILE A 53 -9.24 4.73 -12.54
N ARG A 54 -8.15 4.32 -11.87
CA ARG A 54 -6.81 4.83 -12.15
C ARG A 54 -6.37 4.49 -13.57
N ASP A 55 -6.60 3.26 -14.02
CA ASP A 55 -6.20 2.83 -15.37
C ASP A 55 -7.04 3.48 -16.46
N GLU A 56 -8.34 3.70 -16.24
CA GLU A 56 -9.15 4.55 -17.12
C GLU A 56 -8.58 5.97 -17.22
N CYS A 57 -8.18 6.56 -16.09
CA CYS A 57 -7.65 7.91 -16.04
C CYS A 57 -6.27 8.03 -16.71
N LYS A 58 -5.39 7.03 -16.56
CA LYS A 58 -4.12 6.94 -17.31
C LYS A 58 -4.35 6.92 -18.82
N ASN A 59 -5.30 6.11 -19.27
CA ASN A 59 -5.63 5.94 -20.69
C ASN A 59 -6.51 7.06 -21.27
N SER A 60 -6.93 8.02 -20.44
CA SER A 60 -7.74 9.15 -20.89
C SER A 60 -6.97 10.05 -21.87
N THR A 61 -7.68 10.70 -22.78
CA THR A 61 -7.07 11.62 -23.76
C THR A 61 -6.28 12.77 -23.12
N LYS A 62 -6.60 13.13 -21.87
CA LYS A 62 -5.90 14.18 -21.11
C LYS A 62 -4.57 13.71 -20.52
N CYS A 63 -4.49 12.46 -20.06
CA CYS A 63 -3.32 11.95 -19.32
C CYS A 63 -2.49 10.91 -20.10
N ALA A 64 -2.97 10.39 -21.23
CA ALA A 64 -2.30 9.34 -21.98
C ALA A 64 -0.90 9.75 -22.47
N THR A 65 -0.72 11.01 -22.88
CA THR A 65 0.61 11.50 -23.29
C THR A 65 1.58 11.53 -22.13
N LEU A 66 1.16 12.04 -20.96
CA LEU A 66 1.99 12.08 -19.75
C LEU A 66 2.34 10.66 -19.27
N THR A 67 1.37 9.74 -19.31
CA THR A 67 1.59 8.33 -18.98
C THR A 67 2.65 7.71 -19.89
N ARG A 68 2.59 7.97 -21.21
CA ARG A 68 3.62 7.48 -22.15
C ARG A 68 5.00 8.06 -21.89
N HIS A 69 5.11 9.34 -21.49
CA HIS A 69 6.40 9.93 -21.13
C HIS A 69 7.00 9.25 -19.89
N PHE A 70 6.17 9.00 -18.88
CA PHE A 70 6.58 8.27 -17.69
C PHE A 70 7.05 6.85 -18.02
N GLU A 71 6.24 6.09 -18.79
CA GLU A 71 6.59 4.72 -19.21
C GLU A 71 7.89 4.69 -20.01
N HIS A 72 8.07 5.62 -20.95
CA HIS A 72 9.30 5.72 -21.73
C HIS A 72 10.52 6.05 -20.86
N CYS A 73 10.39 6.98 -19.91
CA CYS A 73 11.47 7.26 -18.96
C CYS A 73 11.82 6.01 -18.15
N GLN A 74 10.81 5.31 -17.61
CA GLN A 74 11.00 4.10 -16.82
C GLN A 74 11.69 2.99 -17.61
N GLU A 75 11.30 2.78 -18.87
CA GLU A 75 11.95 1.84 -19.78
C GLU A 75 13.43 2.20 -19.98
N LYS A 76 13.74 3.46 -20.28
CA LYS A 76 15.11 3.94 -20.50
C LYS A 76 15.99 3.81 -19.25
N VAL A 77 15.48 4.23 -18.09
CA VAL A 77 16.20 4.17 -16.81
C VAL A 77 16.41 2.71 -16.38
N SER A 78 15.39 1.86 -16.50
CA SER A 78 15.49 0.44 -16.16
C SER A 78 16.40 -0.34 -17.11
N ALA A 79 16.51 0.08 -18.37
CA ALA A 79 17.46 -0.48 -19.34
C ALA A 79 18.92 -0.03 -19.09
N GLY A 80 19.16 0.93 -18.19
CA GLY A 80 20.48 1.50 -17.96
C GLY A 80 20.94 2.45 -19.07
N GLU A 81 20.02 2.89 -19.93
CA GLU A 81 20.25 3.86 -21.00
C GLU A 81 20.07 5.32 -20.51
N GLY A 82 19.64 5.48 -19.26
CA GLY A 82 19.56 6.76 -18.58
C GLY A 82 20.92 7.30 -18.10
N TYR A 83 20.94 8.55 -17.66
CA TYR A 83 22.10 9.18 -17.05
C TYR A 83 22.32 8.67 -15.62
N LYS A 84 23.55 8.82 -15.12
CA LYS A 84 23.87 8.45 -13.74
C LYS A 84 23.05 9.32 -12.76
N GLY A 85 22.16 8.66 -12.02
CA GLY A 85 21.27 9.33 -11.07
C GLY A 85 20.02 9.93 -11.72
N GLU A 86 19.72 9.58 -12.97
CA GLU A 86 18.42 9.89 -13.58
C GLU A 86 17.31 9.13 -12.85
N ASP A 87 16.22 9.85 -12.56
CA ASP A 87 14.96 9.32 -12.09
C ASP A 87 13.82 9.85 -12.97
N CYS A 88 12.63 9.26 -12.84
CA CYS A 88 11.45 9.60 -13.64
C CYS A 88 10.38 10.36 -12.83
N VAL A 89 10.80 11.08 -11.78
CA VAL A 89 9.87 11.77 -10.88
C VAL A 89 9.23 12.99 -11.56
N GLU A 90 9.95 13.63 -12.49
CA GLU A 90 9.42 14.76 -13.26
C GLU A 90 8.28 14.33 -14.20
N GLU A 91 8.45 13.18 -14.86
CA GLU A 91 7.46 12.62 -15.78
C GLU A 91 6.27 11.97 -15.08
N LEU A 92 6.32 11.82 -13.75
CA LEU A 92 5.29 11.14 -12.98
C LEU A 92 3.92 11.80 -13.16
N MET A 93 3.03 11.12 -13.88
CA MET A 93 1.70 11.59 -14.31
C MET A 93 0.65 11.73 -13.20
N MET A 94 1.03 11.56 -11.93
CA MET A 94 0.10 11.46 -10.79
C MET A 94 -0.82 12.68 -10.68
N HIS A 95 -0.31 13.89 -10.89
CA HIS A 95 -1.15 15.10 -10.84
C HIS A 95 -2.35 15.03 -11.82
N CYS A 96 -2.13 14.54 -13.04
CA CYS A 96 -3.21 14.41 -14.03
C CYS A 96 -4.16 13.27 -13.68
N VAL A 97 -3.60 12.10 -13.33
CA VAL A 97 -4.38 10.89 -13.04
C VAL A 97 -5.23 11.07 -11.79
N ASP A 98 -4.69 11.67 -10.74
CA ASP A 98 -5.40 11.87 -9.47
C ASP A 98 -6.50 12.92 -9.59
N ALA A 99 -6.26 13.99 -10.35
CA ALA A 99 -7.31 14.97 -10.66
C ALA A 99 -8.49 14.34 -11.42
N CYS A 100 -8.24 13.31 -12.24
CA CYS A 100 -9.27 12.52 -12.91
C CYS A 100 -9.92 11.48 -11.97
N ALA A 101 -9.12 10.78 -11.17
CA ALA A 101 -9.54 9.63 -10.39
C ALA A 101 -10.32 10.03 -9.13
N ALA A 102 -9.91 11.10 -8.44
CA ALA A 102 -10.51 11.52 -7.18
C ALA A 102 -12.05 11.65 -7.24
N PRO A 103 -12.65 12.46 -8.13
CA PRO A 103 -14.11 12.61 -8.15
C PRO A 103 -14.85 11.30 -8.51
N LYS A 104 -14.24 10.44 -9.33
CA LYS A 104 -14.83 9.14 -9.69
C LYS A 104 -14.78 8.16 -8.51
N LEU A 105 -13.64 8.06 -7.84
CA LEU A 105 -13.43 7.14 -6.73
C LEU A 105 -14.35 7.49 -5.56
N PHE A 106 -14.37 8.74 -5.13
CA PHE A 106 -15.21 9.18 -4.01
C PHE A 106 -16.72 9.08 -4.29
N SER A 107 -17.14 8.95 -5.55
CA SER A 107 -18.54 8.66 -5.90
C SER A 107 -18.94 7.18 -5.72
N LYS A 108 -17.95 6.29 -5.59
CA LYS A 108 -18.15 4.84 -5.44
C LYS A 108 -18.00 4.36 -3.99
N LEU A 109 -17.21 5.07 -3.20
CA LEU A 109 -17.02 4.80 -1.78
C LEU A 109 -18.28 5.21 -1.00
N LYS A 110 -18.71 4.37 -0.04
CA LYS A 110 -19.84 4.61 0.87
C LYS A 110 -19.36 4.80 2.30
#